data_AF-A0A1M7MM95-F1
#
_entry.id   AF-A0A1M7MM95-F1
#
_cell.length_a   1.000
_cell.length_b   1.000
_cell.length_c   1.000
_cell.angle_alpha   90.00
_cell.angle_beta   90.00
_cell.angle_gamma   90.00
#
_symmetry.space_group_name_H-M   'P 1'
#
loop_
_entity.id
_entity.type
_entity.pdbx_description
1 polymer ?
#
loop_
_entity_poly.entity_id
_entity_poly.type
_entity_poly.pdbx_seq_one_letter_code
_entity_poly.pdbx_strand_id
1 'polypeptide(L)'
;MRPSRISALLTAAVLSFSLISCSDNNSDIPRIQRYRDKEKEFRIGQSYAIDEEDIPDDIEISVELCDISEIEEKVQLLIDHIDDEKENSVIKNDIQSLLNMYDKLYEAHTNMEVVFYSNYTDKALESEYNKFYRSAYVAEDLIAHGFIYGYSNSKYHELFEGLVDKDDLSEHEGEYDLEDARIESEASFEDRTEAMSAYYDVKSNDSLSGKEKDLECAKILLDLLEDYDTDLLYSQYDRDYTGDEIIALSKSVKSELIPVYDKLMDAYFATPSWTASYDAGKNADPFKVIREYAPLLSEDIAKSADIICNEKLYSICDNDEAYPGAFTDDLPAQKKARVFIGNVGEESELSSAIHEFGHFHACLYDDTPAYLFKNNMDIAEIQSQGLELLFMQFYDDIYGDAGDSKKIEKVLDLLDSVICGFFIGEFEYTVVKNKDDMTPQEVVDLFKSLALEYDSLYNLHDIPHLFESPGYYISYATSSLAAFDIFEDYQKNPKNALEQYEKIAKTSYNSGEFTFKMALKKCGFSDVLSKDYISGLAKQLTDYAESF
;
A
#
# COMPACT_ATOMS: atom_id res chain seq x y z
N MET A 1 13.40 14.55 22.49
CA MET A 1 14.74 14.01 22.15
C MET A 1 14.96 12.64 22.80
N ARG A 2 14.10 11.71 22.42
CA ARG A 2 14.35 10.27 22.30
C ARG A 2 14.18 10.01 20.79
N PRO A 3 14.95 9.11 20.14
CA PRO A 3 14.52 8.53 18.86
C PRO A 3 13.30 7.61 19.08
N SER A 4 12.69 7.12 18.00
CA SER A 4 11.25 6.84 17.98
C SER A 4 10.79 5.80 16.93
N ARG A 5 10.49 4.55 17.33
CA ARG A 5 9.87 3.51 16.46
C ARG A 5 8.40 3.19 16.75
N ILE A 6 7.60 3.08 15.69
CA ILE A 6 6.27 2.46 15.66
C ILE A 6 6.24 1.45 14.50
N SER A 7 5.69 0.28 14.73
CA SER A 7 5.17 -0.57 13.64
C SER A 7 3.66 -0.39 13.53
N ALA A 8 3.12 -0.16 12.32
CA ALA A 8 1.69 0.07 12.11
C ALA A 8 1.26 -0.11 10.65
N LEU A 9 0.57 -1.23 10.38
CA LEU A 9 -0.21 -1.53 9.18
C LEU A 9 -0.97 -0.29 8.61
N LEU A 10 -1.10 -0.18 7.28
CA LEU A 10 -1.32 1.08 6.53
C LEU A 10 -2.34 0.97 5.35
N THR A 11 -2.42 1.97 4.44
CA THR A 11 -3.36 2.01 3.27
C THR A 11 -2.77 2.63 1.90
N ALA A 12 -2.35 2.13 0.67
CA ALA A 12 -2.07 0.98 -0.34
C ALA A 12 -3.04 -0.06 -1.08
N ALA A 13 -3.65 0.28 -2.26
CA ALA A 13 -4.81 -0.31 -3.04
C ALA A 13 -5.32 0.56 -4.25
N VAL A 14 -6.20 0.12 -5.20
CA VAL A 14 -6.23 0.75 -6.56
C VAL A 14 -7.48 1.31 -7.30
N LEU A 15 -7.29 2.57 -7.73
CA LEU A 15 -7.75 3.40 -8.88
C LEU A 15 -9.18 3.29 -9.41
N SER A 16 -9.84 4.45 -9.50
CA SER A 16 -10.99 4.70 -10.39
C SER A 16 -11.09 6.18 -10.81
N PHE A 17 -10.60 6.51 -12.02
CA PHE A 17 -10.57 7.87 -12.62
C PHE A 17 -9.76 8.92 -11.84
N SER A 18 -8.42 8.79 -11.82
CA SER A 18 -7.52 9.77 -11.17
C SER A 18 -7.95 10.11 -9.72
N LEU A 19 -8.46 9.11 -9.01
CA LEU A 19 -9.14 9.21 -7.72
C LEU A 19 -9.07 7.84 -7.03
N ILE A 20 -8.91 7.87 -5.70
CA ILE A 20 -9.54 6.99 -4.68
C ILE A 20 -9.38 5.45 -4.88
N SER A 21 -8.86 4.67 -3.95
CA SER A 21 -8.10 4.96 -2.71
C SER A 21 -7.28 3.71 -2.33
N CYS A 22 -6.24 3.89 -1.53
CA CYS A 22 -5.16 2.93 -1.28
C CYS A 22 -5.28 2.33 0.18
N SER A 23 -5.03 1.01 0.41
CA SER A 23 -5.32 -0.01 1.48
C SER A 23 -4.43 -1.08 2.32
N ASP A 24 -3.11 -1.36 2.62
CA ASP A 24 -1.61 -1.34 2.35
C ASP A 24 -0.96 -2.34 3.37
N ASN A 25 0.37 -2.42 3.49
CA ASN A 25 1.04 -2.66 4.78
C ASN A 25 2.37 -1.92 4.96
N ASN A 26 2.70 -1.43 6.17
CA ASN A 26 4.11 -1.25 6.55
C ASN A 26 4.42 -1.24 8.08
N SER A 27 5.63 -1.68 8.48
CA SER A 27 6.01 -1.86 9.90
C SER A 27 7.05 -0.87 10.45
N ASP A 28 7.46 0.17 9.70
CA ASP A 28 8.57 1.07 10.08
C ASP A 28 8.18 2.57 9.99
N ILE A 29 7.53 3.14 11.02
CA ILE A 29 7.01 4.53 11.00
C ILE A 29 7.35 5.23 12.34
N PRO A 30 7.62 6.55 12.45
CA PRO A 30 8.12 7.13 13.71
C PRO A 30 7.08 7.32 14.84
N ARG A 31 7.55 7.33 16.12
CA ARG A 31 6.73 7.73 17.31
C ARG A 31 6.43 9.22 17.36
N ILE A 32 5.23 9.56 16.89
CA ILE A 32 4.52 10.80 17.22
C ILE A 32 4.31 10.89 18.75
N GLN A 33 4.62 12.05 19.36
CA GLN A 33 4.31 12.35 20.77
C GLN A 33 3.68 13.74 20.94
N ARG A 34 2.35 13.79 21.13
CA ARG A 34 1.54 15.02 21.07
C ARG A 34 0.85 15.37 22.39
N TYR A 35 0.16 16.53 22.40
CA TYR A 35 -0.68 16.97 23.50
C TYR A 35 -2.11 16.42 23.36
N ARG A 36 -2.30 15.19 23.82
CA ARG A 36 -3.57 14.43 23.76
C ARG A 36 -4.77 15.14 24.39
N ASP A 37 -5.91 15.11 23.69
CA ASP A 37 -7.24 15.32 24.29
C ASP A 37 -7.80 13.99 24.84
N LYS A 38 -8.10 13.93 26.14
CA LYS A 38 -8.53 12.68 26.81
C LYS A 38 -10.05 12.44 26.76
N GLU A 39 -10.84 13.31 26.14
CA GLU A 39 -12.30 13.14 26.01
C GLU A 39 -12.79 12.78 24.60
N LYS A 40 -11.89 12.55 23.64
CA LYS A 40 -12.23 12.04 22.29
C LYS A 40 -12.07 10.52 22.18
N GLU A 41 -12.99 9.92 21.42
CA GLU A 41 -12.84 8.56 20.87
C GLU A 41 -12.25 8.65 19.46
N PHE A 42 -11.36 7.73 19.10
CA PHE A 42 -10.78 7.59 17.76
C PHE A 42 -11.86 7.28 16.71
N ARG A 43 -11.68 7.81 15.49
CA ARG A 43 -12.51 7.51 14.30
C ARG A 43 -11.73 7.46 12.98
N ILE A 44 -12.16 6.57 12.09
CA ILE A 44 -11.70 6.48 10.70
C ILE A 44 -12.90 6.74 9.79
N GLY A 45 -12.85 7.84 9.03
CA GLY A 45 -13.97 8.28 8.19
C GLY A 45 -15.16 8.85 8.96
N GLN A 46 -15.95 9.68 8.29
CA GLN A 46 -17.33 10.01 8.68
C GLN A 46 -18.17 10.22 7.41
N SER A 47 -19.13 9.32 7.17
CA SER A 47 -20.23 9.48 6.20
C SER A 47 -21.53 8.92 6.81
N TYR A 48 -22.63 8.97 6.06
CA TYR A 48 -24.00 8.83 6.56
C TYR A 48 -24.47 7.37 6.64
N ALA A 49 -25.15 7.00 7.73
CA ALA A 49 -25.77 5.67 7.90
C ALA A 49 -27.21 5.62 7.39
N ILE A 50 -27.68 4.43 6.94
CA ILE A 50 -29.10 4.05 6.78
C ILE A 50 -29.26 2.51 6.82
N ASP A 51 -30.18 2.04 7.68
CA ASP A 51 -30.87 0.73 7.75
C ASP A 51 -30.19 -0.59 7.24
N GLU A 52 -30.05 -1.55 8.18
CA GLU A 52 -29.54 -2.94 8.02
C GLU A 52 -30.04 -3.74 6.79
N GLU A 53 -29.15 -4.21 5.89
CA GLU A 53 -29.35 -5.48 5.13
C GLU A 53 -28.01 -6.13 4.66
N ASP A 54 -27.88 -7.45 4.88
CA ASP A 54 -26.84 -8.41 4.43
C ASP A 54 -25.32 -8.08 4.58
N ILE A 55 -24.77 -8.42 5.77
CA ILE A 55 -23.33 -8.62 6.03
C ILE A 55 -22.77 -9.79 5.18
N PRO A 56 -21.48 -9.77 4.75
CA PRO A 56 -20.79 -10.94 4.19
C PRO A 56 -20.65 -12.13 5.16
N ASP A 57 -21.69 -12.95 5.26
CA ASP A 57 -21.94 -14.09 6.18
C ASP A 57 -20.87 -15.24 6.16
N ASP A 58 -19.81 -15.13 5.35
CA ASP A 58 -18.81 -16.16 5.07
C ASP A 58 -17.42 -15.94 5.75
N ILE A 59 -17.14 -14.77 6.37
CA ILE A 59 -15.82 -14.48 6.99
C ILE A 59 -15.85 -14.78 8.50
N GLU A 60 -15.30 -15.93 8.91
CA GLU A 60 -15.23 -16.36 10.32
C GLU A 60 -14.04 -15.71 11.06
N ILE A 61 -14.31 -14.68 11.87
CA ILE A 61 -13.31 -13.99 12.71
C ILE A 61 -13.32 -14.56 14.13
N SER A 62 -12.17 -15.08 14.57
CA SER A 62 -12.00 -15.56 15.96
C SER A 62 -11.72 -14.38 16.90
N VAL A 63 -12.77 -13.80 17.48
CA VAL A 63 -12.72 -12.65 18.42
C VAL A 63 -11.74 -12.85 19.59
N GLU A 64 -11.50 -14.09 20.02
CA GLU A 64 -10.50 -14.41 21.07
C GLU A 64 -9.06 -14.03 20.67
N LEU A 65 -8.75 -13.84 19.38
CA LEU A 65 -7.40 -13.49 18.91
C LEU A 65 -7.00 -12.04 19.19
N CYS A 66 -7.95 -11.12 19.43
CA CYS A 66 -7.58 -9.74 19.80
C CYS A 66 -7.14 -9.61 21.27
N ASP A 67 -7.20 -10.68 22.08
CA ASP A 67 -6.63 -10.73 23.42
C ASP A 67 -5.16 -11.16 23.37
N ILE A 68 -4.27 -10.16 23.41
CA ILE A 68 -2.81 -10.37 23.31
C ILE A 68 -2.17 -10.94 24.59
N SER A 69 -2.95 -11.29 25.62
CA SER A 69 -2.43 -11.82 26.88
C SER A 69 -1.57 -13.08 26.71
N GLU A 70 -1.91 -13.99 25.77
CA GLU A 70 -1.02 -15.14 25.50
C GLU A 70 0.29 -14.70 24.82
N ILE A 71 0.30 -13.64 24.00
CA ILE A 71 1.54 -13.11 23.42
C ILE A 71 2.42 -12.49 24.51
N GLU A 72 1.86 -11.70 25.43
CA GLU A 72 2.58 -11.13 26.58
C GLU A 72 3.19 -12.23 27.46
N GLU A 73 2.43 -13.28 27.81
CA GLU A 73 2.94 -14.44 28.56
C GLU A 73 4.08 -15.17 27.81
N LYS A 74 4.06 -15.19 26.47
CA LYS A 74 5.09 -15.87 25.64
C LYS A 74 6.35 -15.05 25.46
N VAL A 75 6.23 -13.72 25.36
CA VAL A 75 7.38 -12.81 25.36
C VAL A 75 8.09 -12.89 26.71
N GLN A 76 7.35 -12.88 27.82
CA GLN A 76 7.96 -13.11 29.14
C GLN A 76 8.59 -14.50 29.25
N LEU A 77 7.94 -15.55 28.73
CA LEU A 77 8.52 -16.92 28.73
C LEU A 77 9.81 -17.01 27.91
N LEU A 78 9.91 -16.29 26.78
CA LEU A 78 11.13 -16.19 25.99
C LEU A 78 12.27 -15.54 26.79
N ILE A 79 11.98 -14.42 27.47
CA ILE A 79 12.93 -13.71 28.35
C ILE A 79 13.38 -14.63 29.50
N ASP A 80 12.44 -15.26 30.20
CA ASP A 80 12.71 -16.26 31.24
C ASP A 80 13.60 -17.41 30.72
N HIS A 81 13.38 -17.87 29.49
CA HIS A 81 14.19 -18.93 28.87
C HIS A 81 15.60 -18.47 28.45
N ILE A 82 15.77 -17.19 28.10
CA ILE A 82 17.08 -16.60 27.84
C ILE A 82 17.89 -16.50 29.15
N ASP A 83 17.26 -16.03 30.24
CA ASP A 83 17.89 -15.86 31.54
C ASP A 83 18.19 -17.18 32.26
N ASP A 84 17.28 -18.16 32.18
CA ASP A 84 17.47 -19.52 32.72
C ASP A 84 18.38 -20.40 31.82
N GLU A 85 19.07 -19.76 30.86
CA GLU A 85 20.12 -20.29 29.99
C GLU A 85 19.73 -21.57 29.19
N LYS A 86 18.48 -21.67 28.71
CA LYS A 86 17.96 -22.87 27.99
C LYS A 86 18.76 -23.24 26.73
N GLU A 87 18.58 -24.48 26.26
CA GLU A 87 19.14 -24.93 24.98
C GLU A 87 18.55 -24.14 23.80
N ASN A 88 19.35 -23.85 22.76
CA ASN A 88 18.93 -23.07 21.58
C ASN A 88 17.71 -23.66 20.84
N SER A 89 17.42 -24.95 21.03
CA SER A 89 16.22 -25.62 20.54
C SER A 89 14.93 -25.17 21.23
N VAL A 90 15.01 -24.71 22.48
CA VAL A 90 13.90 -24.11 23.22
C VAL A 90 13.64 -22.71 22.68
N ILE A 91 14.66 -21.85 22.67
CA ILE A 91 14.58 -20.47 22.16
C ILE A 91 14.02 -20.41 20.73
N LYS A 92 14.44 -21.33 19.85
CA LYS A 92 13.89 -21.40 18.47
C LYS A 92 12.42 -21.82 18.41
N ASN A 93 11.94 -22.64 19.34
CA ASN A 93 10.51 -22.97 19.43
C ASN A 93 9.70 -21.79 19.97
N ASP A 94 10.27 -21.03 20.91
CA ASP A 94 9.62 -19.84 21.48
C ASP A 94 9.48 -18.73 20.43
N ILE A 95 10.57 -18.43 19.69
CA ILE A 95 10.56 -17.55 18.51
C ILE A 95 9.48 -17.99 17.51
N GLN A 96 9.50 -19.26 17.08
CA GLN A 96 8.52 -19.76 16.10
C GLN A 96 7.09 -19.75 16.66
N SER A 97 6.91 -19.90 17.99
CA SER A 97 5.60 -19.77 18.62
C SER A 97 5.08 -18.34 18.53
N LEU A 98 5.93 -17.34 18.78
CA LEU A 98 5.57 -15.92 18.71
C LEU A 98 5.22 -15.50 17.27
N LEU A 99 6.06 -15.87 16.29
CA LEU A 99 5.77 -15.65 14.85
C LEU A 99 4.42 -16.28 14.46
N ASN A 100 4.22 -17.57 14.75
CA ASN A 100 2.97 -18.30 14.47
C ASN A 100 1.73 -17.83 15.27
N MET A 101 1.90 -16.93 16.24
CA MET A 101 0.82 -16.27 16.98
C MET A 101 0.53 -14.90 16.37
N TYR A 102 1.58 -14.14 16.02
CA TYR A 102 1.45 -12.89 15.30
C TYR A 102 0.79 -13.09 13.93
N ASP A 103 1.22 -14.07 13.13
CA ASP A 103 0.62 -14.39 11.83
C ASP A 103 -0.92 -14.62 11.90
N LYS A 104 -1.45 -15.06 13.05
CA LYS A 104 -2.90 -15.29 13.24
C LYS A 104 -3.65 -14.06 13.73
N LEU A 105 -3.02 -13.28 14.60
CA LEU A 105 -3.55 -12.00 15.06
C LEU A 105 -3.63 -11.02 13.90
N TYR A 106 -2.56 -10.98 13.09
CA TYR A 106 -2.50 -10.33 11.79
C TYR A 106 -3.63 -10.82 10.88
N GLU A 107 -3.72 -12.13 10.61
CA GLU A 107 -4.77 -12.64 9.71
C GLU A 107 -6.19 -12.35 10.24
N ALA A 108 -6.39 -12.27 11.55
CA ALA A 108 -7.67 -11.85 12.14
C ALA A 108 -7.93 -10.34 12.00
N HIS A 109 -6.90 -9.50 12.00
CA HIS A 109 -6.98 -8.09 11.63
C HIS A 109 -7.44 -7.93 10.18
N THR A 110 -6.74 -8.55 9.21
CA THR A 110 -7.10 -8.57 7.78
C THR A 110 -8.57 -8.93 7.54
N ASN A 111 -9.04 -10.01 8.18
CA ASN A 111 -10.42 -10.45 8.02
C ASN A 111 -11.43 -9.48 8.67
N MET A 112 -11.06 -8.82 9.77
CA MET A 112 -11.89 -7.77 10.41
C MET A 112 -11.90 -6.48 9.60
N GLU A 113 -10.78 -6.11 8.96
CA GLU A 113 -10.69 -4.96 8.07
C GLU A 113 -11.66 -5.11 6.89
N VAL A 114 -11.62 -6.22 6.16
CA VAL A 114 -12.54 -6.46 5.03
C VAL A 114 -14.01 -6.45 5.48
N VAL A 115 -14.33 -6.92 6.70
CA VAL A 115 -15.69 -6.84 7.26
C VAL A 115 -16.07 -5.39 7.62
N PHE A 116 -15.16 -4.59 8.16
CA PHE A 116 -15.40 -3.16 8.43
C PHE A 116 -15.51 -2.35 7.14
N TYR A 117 -14.60 -2.51 6.16
CA TYR A 117 -14.62 -1.77 4.90
C TYR A 117 -15.82 -2.13 4.01
N SER A 118 -16.41 -3.32 4.16
CA SER A 118 -17.71 -3.66 3.56
C SER A 118 -18.90 -2.91 4.15
N ASN A 119 -18.74 -2.28 5.33
CA ASN A 119 -19.76 -1.62 6.15
C ASN A 119 -19.17 -0.38 6.86
N TYR A 120 -18.43 0.45 6.13
CA TYR A 120 -17.51 1.48 6.63
C TYR A 120 -18.18 2.61 7.44
N THR A 121 -19.50 2.72 7.37
CA THR A 121 -20.31 3.66 8.19
C THR A 121 -20.66 3.12 9.59
N ASP A 122 -20.52 1.81 9.84
CA ASP A 122 -20.90 1.21 11.13
C ASP A 122 -19.81 1.39 12.20
N LYS A 123 -20.17 2.19 13.21
CA LYS A 123 -19.33 2.54 14.35
C LYS A 123 -19.14 1.39 15.34
N ALA A 124 -19.97 0.36 15.29
CA ALA A 124 -19.73 -0.87 16.03
C ALA A 124 -18.59 -1.66 15.38
N LEU A 125 -18.63 -1.88 14.06
CA LEU A 125 -17.55 -2.55 13.32
C LEU A 125 -16.25 -1.74 13.32
N GLU A 126 -16.31 -0.40 13.18
CA GLU A 126 -15.19 0.52 13.41
C GLU A 126 -14.55 0.26 14.79
N SER A 127 -15.36 0.13 15.83
CA SER A 127 -14.89 -0.10 17.21
C SER A 127 -14.34 -1.52 17.44
N GLU A 128 -14.75 -2.53 16.68
CA GLU A 128 -14.14 -3.87 16.72
C GLU A 128 -12.83 -3.91 15.91
N TYR A 129 -12.82 -3.38 14.68
CA TYR A 129 -11.61 -3.21 13.85
C TYR A 129 -10.49 -2.51 14.61
N ASN A 130 -10.79 -1.37 15.25
CA ASN A 130 -9.82 -0.61 16.04
C ASN A 130 -9.27 -1.37 17.26
N LYS A 131 -9.91 -2.46 17.73
CA LYS A 131 -9.31 -3.36 18.72
C LYS A 131 -8.31 -4.30 18.08
N PHE A 132 -8.65 -4.92 16.95
CA PHE A 132 -7.74 -5.80 16.22
C PHE A 132 -6.48 -5.05 15.76
N TYR A 133 -6.63 -3.85 15.21
CA TYR A 133 -5.51 -3.02 14.74
C TYR A 133 -4.56 -2.67 15.88
N ARG A 134 -5.09 -2.18 17.01
CA ARG A 134 -4.29 -1.93 18.23
C ARG A 134 -3.66 -3.21 18.77
N SER A 135 -4.37 -4.34 18.76
CA SER A 135 -3.83 -5.60 19.27
C SER A 135 -2.68 -6.11 18.41
N ALA A 136 -2.77 -6.04 17.07
CA ALA A 136 -1.67 -6.37 16.18
C ALA A 136 -0.45 -5.47 16.45
N TYR A 137 -0.64 -4.14 16.36
CA TYR A 137 0.37 -3.12 16.70
C TYR A 137 1.10 -3.41 18.03
N VAL A 138 0.35 -3.60 19.12
CA VAL A 138 0.94 -3.76 20.46
C VAL A 138 1.61 -5.13 20.63
N ALA A 139 1.11 -6.17 19.95
CA ALA A 139 1.78 -7.47 19.93
C ALA A 139 3.12 -7.43 19.17
N GLU A 140 3.21 -6.66 18.10
CA GLU A 140 4.44 -6.46 17.31
C GLU A 140 5.55 -5.83 18.15
N ASP A 141 5.25 -4.69 18.79
CA ASP A 141 6.14 -3.98 19.73
C ASP A 141 6.63 -4.91 20.86
N LEU A 142 5.72 -5.71 21.45
CA LEU A 142 6.08 -6.66 22.51
C LEU A 142 6.97 -7.82 22.01
N ILE A 143 6.72 -8.35 20.81
CA ILE A 143 7.56 -9.39 20.19
C ILE A 143 8.95 -8.83 19.89
N ALA A 144 9.02 -7.62 19.33
CA ALA A 144 10.28 -6.91 19.08
C ALA A 144 11.08 -6.73 20.37
N HIS A 145 10.45 -6.28 21.46
CA HIS A 145 11.08 -6.15 22.77
C HIS A 145 11.75 -7.46 23.25
N GLY A 146 11.05 -8.60 23.13
CA GLY A 146 11.58 -9.93 23.46
C GLY A 146 12.71 -10.40 22.53
N PHE A 147 12.60 -10.10 21.24
CA PHE A 147 13.61 -10.47 20.25
C PHE A 147 14.89 -9.62 20.40
N ILE A 148 14.76 -8.34 20.75
CA ILE A 148 15.89 -7.43 21.00
C ILE A 148 16.62 -7.78 22.29
N TYR A 149 15.90 -8.24 23.33
CA TYR A 149 16.51 -8.85 24.52
C TYR A 149 17.38 -10.07 24.14
N GLY A 150 16.83 -10.95 23.28
CA GLY A 150 17.53 -12.12 22.76
C GLY A 150 18.75 -11.79 21.89
N TYR A 151 18.63 -10.79 21.01
CA TYR A 151 19.71 -10.29 20.16
C TYR A 151 20.84 -9.65 20.99
N SER A 152 20.48 -8.93 22.05
CA SER A 152 21.42 -8.32 23.01
C SER A 152 22.17 -9.36 23.86
N ASN A 153 21.61 -10.57 24.01
CA ASN A 153 22.24 -11.64 24.76
C ASN A 153 23.36 -12.33 23.95
N SER A 154 24.61 -12.16 24.40
CA SER A 154 25.82 -12.70 23.76
C SER A 154 25.86 -14.23 23.52
N LYS A 155 24.96 -15.01 24.13
CA LYS A 155 24.81 -16.46 23.90
C LYS A 155 23.81 -16.79 22.80
N TYR A 156 22.82 -15.93 22.56
CA TYR A 156 21.68 -16.19 21.67
C TYR A 156 21.58 -15.25 20.47
N HIS A 157 22.40 -14.19 20.41
CA HIS A 157 22.51 -13.25 19.28
C HIS A 157 22.30 -13.86 17.87
N GLU A 158 23.03 -14.93 17.53
CA GLU A 158 22.92 -15.64 16.23
C GLU A 158 21.54 -16.30 15.96
N LEU A 159 20.62 -16.30 16.92
CA LEU A 159 19.24 -16.80 16.77
C LEU A 159 18.25 -15.68 16.42
N PHE A 160 18.62 -14.42 16.64
CA PHE A 160 17.80 -13.23 16.43
C PHE A 160 18.37 -12.31 15.33
N GLU A 161 19.52 -12.66 14.74
CA GLU A 161 20.01 -12.00 13.53
C GLU A 161 19.01 -12.22 12.38
N GLY A 162 18.40 -11.12 11.92
CA GLY A 162 17.30 -11.15 10.94
C GLY A 162 15.88 -11.18 11.55
N LEU A 163 15.74 -11.06 12.88
CA LEU A 163 14.46 -10.88 13.58
C LEU A 163 14.36 -9.53 14.31
N VAL A 164 15.36 -8.67 14.11
CA VAL A 164 15.58 -7.42 14.84
C VAL A 164 16.25 -6.46 13.86
N ASP A 165 15.67 -5.28 13.66
CA ASP A 165 16.36 -4.25 12.90
C ASP A 165 17.57 -3.72 13.69
N LYS A 166 18.61 -3.25 13.00
CA LYS A 166 19.77 -2.65 13.65
C LYS A 166 19.50 -1.22 14.07
N ASP A 167 18.60 -0.55 13.36
CA ASP A 167 18.04 0.72 13.80
C ASP A 167 16.98 0.54 14.91
N ASP A 168 16.66 -0.71 15.30
CA ASP A 168 15.82 -1.08 16.47
C ASP A 168 16.57 -1.29 17.79
N LEU A 169 17.89 -1.16 17.82
CA LEU A 169 18.67 -1.51 19.02
C LEU A 169 18.73 -0.42 20.12
N SER A 170 18.56 0.86 19.76
CA SER A 170 18.93 1.99 20.64
C SER A 170 17.85 2.48 21.61
N GLU A 171 16.56 2.21 21.38
CA GLU A 171 15.47 2.62 22.30
C GLU A 171 15.12 1.52 23.31
N HIS A 172 15.57 0.29 23.05
CA HIS A 172 15.52 -0.85 23.97
C HIS A 172 16.77 -0.96 24.87
N GLU A 173 17.60 0.10 24.94
CA GLU A 173 18.70 0.22 25.92
C GLU A 173 18.17 0.64 27.32
N GLY A 174 17.64 -0.32 28.10
CA GLY A 174 17.05 -0.04 29.41
C GLY A 174 17.10 -1.18 30.44
N GLU A 175 16.40 -0.97 31.57
CA GLU A 175 15.85 -2.09 32.35
C GLU A 175 14.61 -2.59 31.58
N TYR A 176 14.50 -3.91 31.37
CA TYR A 176 13.45 -4.51 30.55
C TYR A 176 12.20 -4.74 31.41
N ASP A 177 11.10 -4.07 31.06
CA ASP A 177 9.77 -4.23 31.67
C ASP A 177 8.71 -4.18 30.56
N LEU A 178 7.95 -5.27 30.42
CA LEU A 178 6.94 -5.43 29.37
C LEU A 178 5.68 -4.58 29.62
N GLU A 179 5.37 -4.23 30.87
CA GLU A 179 4.20 -3.38 31.19
C GLU A 179 4.47 -1.93 30.75
N ASP A 180 5.66 -1.40 31.02
CA ASP A 180 6.08 -0.08 30.53
C ASP A 180 6.17 -0.07 28.99
N ALA A 181 6.66 -1.15 28.36
CA ALA A 181 6.68 -1.30 26.91
C ALA A 181 5.27 -1.29 26.29
N ARG A 182 4.33 -2.06 26.86
CA ARG A 182 2.92 -2.08 26.42
C ARG A 182 2.26 -0.70 26.59
N ILE A 183 2.54 0.01 27.68
CA ILE A 183 2.00 1.36 27.94
C ILE A 183 2.54 2.39 26.95
N GLU A 184 3.84 2.37 26.58
CA GLU A 184 4.36 3.28 25.55
C GLU A 184 3.83 2.92 24.14
N SER A 185 3.64 1.63 23.86
CA SER A 185 3.02 1.14 22.62
C SER A 185 1.56 1.59 22.47
N GLU A 186 0.71 1.29 23.47
CA GLU A 186 -0.70 1.73 23.53
C GLU A 186 -0.84 3.25 23.36
N ALA A 187 0.05 4.03 23.98
CA ALA A 187 0.02 5.49 23.89
C ALA A 187 0.43 6.03 22.51
N SER A 188 1.37 5.37 21.82
CA SER A 188 1.79 5.79 20.47
C SER A 188 0.81 5.36 19.38
N PHE A 189 0.05 4.28 19.59
CA PHE A 189 -1.15 3.98 18.81
C PHE A 189 -2.20 5.09 18.96
N GLU A 190 -2.49 5.53 20.19
CA GLU A 190 -3.43 6.64 20.46
C GLU A 190 -3.03 7.96 19.75
N ASP A 191 -1.74 8.34 19.78
CA ASP A 191 -1.27 9.59 19.15
C ASP A 191 -1.27 9.53 17.61
N ARG A 192 -0.94 8.37 16.99
CA ARG A 192 -1.13 8.13 15.54
C ARG A 192 -2.59 8.26 15.14
N THR A 193 -3.47 7.63 15.90
CA THR A 193 -4.89 7.54 15.58
C THR A 193 -5.62 8.88 15.78
N GLU A 194 -5.22 9.73 16.74
CA GLU A 194 -5.70 11.12 16.80
C GLU A 194 -5.29 11.94 15.57
N ALA A 195 -4.09 11.75 15.01
CA ALA A 195 -3.65 12.43 13.78
C ALA A 195 -4.53 12.07 12.58
N MET A 196 -4.88 10.78 12.43
CA MET A 196 -5.74 10.28 11.36
C MET A 196 -7.16 10.83 11.47
N SER A 197 -7.76 10.78 12.67
CA SER A 197 -9.07 11.39 12.92
C SER A 197 -9.09 12.88 12.62
N ALA A 198 -8.01 13.63 12.93
CA ALA A 198 -7.95 15.05 12.64
C ALA A 198 -8.02 15.35 11.13
N TYR A 199 -7.39 14.53 10.29
CA TYR A 199 -7.52 14.64 8.83
C TYR A 199 -8.95 14.34 8.37
N TYR A 200 -9.53 13.22 8.81
CA TYR A 200 -10.88 12.81 8.41
C TYR A 200 -11.99 13.74 8.92
N ASP A 201 -11.85 14.32 10.13
CA ASP A 201 -12.73 15.38 10.64
C ASP A 201 -12.65 16.65 9.79
N VAL A 202 -11.48 17.03 9.26
CA VAL A 202 -11.35 18.18 8.34
C VAL A 202 -11.93 17.86 6.96
N LYS A 203 -11.63 16.67 6.41
CA LYS A 203 -12.08 16.21 5.09
C LYS A 203 -13.61 16.10 5.00
N SER A 204 -14.26 15.55 6.02
CA SER A 204 -15.73 15.39 6.10
C SER A 204 -16.49 16.68 6.47
N ASN A 205 -15.83 17.73 6.96
CA ASN A 205 -16.53 18.91 7.49
C ASN A 205 -17.05 19.86 6.39
N ASP A 206 -18.34 19.75 6.07
CA ASP A 206 -19.09 20.60 5.12
C ASP A 206 -19.11 22.11 5.47
N SER A 207 -18.75 22.51 6.69
CA SER A 207 -18.70 23.94 7.07
C SER A 207 -17.42 24.65 6.65
N LEU A 208 -16.38 23.89 6.24
CA LEU A 208 -15.12 24.42 5.73
C LEU A 208 -15.13 24.48 4.20
N SER A 209 -14.75 25.61 3.62
CA SER A 209 -14.42 25.65 2.18
C SER A 209 -13.14 24.88 1.90
N GLY A 210 -12.92 24.42 0.67
CA GLY A 210 -11.70 23.67 0.30
C GLY A 210 -10.38 24.38 0.63
N LYS A 211 -10.37 25.73 0.65
CA LYS A 211 -9.20 26.51 1.07
C LYS A 211 -8.96 26.52 2.57
N GLU A 212 -10.01 26.36 3.37
CA GLU A 212 -9.91 26.18 4.81
C GLU A 212 -9.52 24.73 5.12
N LYS A 213 -10.08 23.74 4.41
CA LYS A 213 -9.63 22.35 4.48
C LYS A 213 -8.14 22.21 4.16
N ASP A 214 -7.68 22.78 3.04
CA ASP A 214 -6.25 22.84 2.69
C ASP A 214 -5.37 23.40 3.83
N LEU A 215 -5.81 24.47 4.49
CA LEU A 215 -5.01 25.16 5.51
C LEU A 215 -5.00 24.42 6.86
N GLU A 216 -6.07 23.70 7.21
CA GLU A 216 -6.07 22.80 8.38
C GLU A 216 -5.27 21.52 8.08
N CYS A 217 -5.47 20.89 6.92
CA CYS A 217 -4.68 19.76 6.43
C CYS A 217 -3.18 20.07 6.42
N ALA A 218 -2.76 21.26 5.96
CA ALA A 218 -1.36 21.66 5.98
C ALA A 218 -0.75 21.81 7.39
N LYS A 219 -1.57 22.02 8.44
CA LYS A 219 -1.08 21.96 9.84
C LYS A 219 -0.90 20.51 10.27
N ILE A 220 -1.90 19.67 10.01
CA ILE A 220 -1.87 18.24 10.34
C ILE A 220 -0.69 17.56 9.64
N LEU A 221 -0.38 17.95 8.40
CA LEU A 221 0.77 17.44 7.65
C LEU A 221 2.11 17.88 8.26
N LEU A 222 2.27 19.13 8.67
CA LEU A 222 3.51 19.59 9.34
C LEU A 222 3.69 18.94 10.73
N ASP A 223 2.60 18.75 11.46
CA ASP A 223 2.51 18.07 12.77
C ASP A 223 2.75 16.56 12.66
N LEU A 224 2.42 15.95 11.50
CA LEU A 224 2.73 14.55 11.14
C LEU A 224 4.19 14.37 10.71
N LEU A 225 4.72 15.31 9.94
CA LEU A 225 6.08 15.23 9.41
C LEU A 225 7.16 15.69 10.41
N GLU A 226 6.83 16.15 11.62
CA GLU A 226 7.82 16.60 12.63
C GLU A 226 8.87 15.50 12.91
N ASP A 227 8.43 14.25 13.05
CA ASP A 227 9.30 13.10 13.34
C ASP A 227 9.94 12.44 12.08
N TYR A 228 9.66 12.94 10.87
CA TYR A 228 10.24 12.44 9.62
C TYR A 228 11.46 13.27 9.19
N ASP A 229 12.50 12.61 8.70
CA ASP A 229 13.56 13.24 7.90
C ASP A 229 13.60 12.68 6.46
N THR A 230 14.51 13.21 5.64
CA THR A 230 14.61 12.86 4.22
C THR A 230 15.07 11.44 3.95
N ASP A 231 15.66 10.78 4.94
CA ASP A 231 16.21 9.44 4.79
C ASP A 231 15.11 8.46 5.24
N LEU A 232 14.50 8.69 6.42
CA LEU A 232 13.38 7.90 6.96
C LEU A 232 12.17 7.83 6.01
N LEU A 233 11.79 8.96 5.39
CA LEU A 233 10.62 9.05 4.49
C LEU A 233 10.64 7.98 3.37
N TYR A 234 11.82 7.58 2.90
CA TYR A 234 11.98 6.58 1.84
C TYR A 234 12.56 5.25 2.34
N SER A 235 13.41 5.24 3.38
CA SER A 235 14.01 3.99 3.88
C SER A 235 13.00 3.05 4.51
N GLN A 236 11.90 3.58 5.06
CA GLN A 236 10.78 2.77 5.59
C GLN A 236 10.16 1.80 4.55
N TYR A 237 10.31 2.06 3.24
CA TYR A 237 9.82 1.17 2.16
C TYR A 237 10.95 0.37 1.47
N ASP A 238 12.11 0.17 2.14
CA ASP A 238 13.30 -0.53 1.62
C ASP A 238 13.79 -0.04 0.23
N ARG A 239 13.76 1.28 0.04
CA ARG A 239 14.12 1.91 -1.25
C ARG A 239 15.62 2.15 -1.38
N ASP A 240 16.21 1.68 -2.49
CA ASP A 240 17.59 1.97 -2.88
C ASP A 240 17.73 3.23 -3.78
N TYR A 241 16.84 4.20 -3.58
CA TYR A 241 16.86 5.52 -4.22
C TYR A 241 16.41 6.63 -3.26
N THR A 242 16.71 7.86 -3.61
CA THR A 242 16.51 9.06 -2.78
C THR A 242 15.54 10.05 -3.41
N GLY A 243 14.88 10.87 -2.59
CA GLY A 243 14.02 11.95 -3.10
C GLY A 243 14.78 13.02 -3.92
N ASP A 244 16.09 13.18 -3.71
CA ASP A 244 16.94 14.02 -4.58
C ASP A 244 17.15 13.41 -5.98
N GLU A 245 17.07 12.08 -6.16
CA GLU A 245 17.00 11.45 -7.49
C GLU A 245 15.63 11.71 -8.14
N ILE A 246 14.54 11.60 -7.37
CA ILE A 246 13.17 11.88 -7.84
C ILE A 246 13.06 13.33 -8.33
N ILE A 247 13.45 14.31 -7.52
CA ILE A 247 13.45 15.74 -7.89
C ILE A 247 14.33 16.02 -9.13
N ALA A 248 15.45 15.30 -9.31
CA ALA A 248 16.28 15.43 -10.50
C ALA A 248 15.58 14.93 -11.78
N LEU A 249 14.67 13.96 -11.67
CA LEU A 249 13.90 13.37 -12.76
C LEU A 249 12.56 14.08 -13.01
N SER A 250 11.92 14.67 -11.99
CA SER A 250 10.68 15.47 -12.07
C SER A 250 10.64 16.43 -13.25
N LYS A 251 11.77 17.10 -13.52
CA LYS A 251 11.88 18.01 -14.67
C LYS A 251 11.68 17.32 -16.03
N SER A 252 12.17 16.10 -16.20
CA SER A 252 11.96 15.33 -17.44
C SER A 252 10.51 14.86 -17.53
N VAL A 253 9.89 14.42 -16.43
CA VAL A 253 8.45 14.09 -16.38
C VAL A 253 7.60 15.29 -16.84
N LYS A 254 7.77 16.44 -16.18
CA LYS A 254 7.07 17.70 -16.51
C LYS A 254 7.23 18.12 -17.98
N SER A 255 8.41 17.94 -18.58
CA SER A 255 8.69 18.42 -19.95
C SER A 255 8.60 17.39 -21.07
N GLU A 256 8.46 16.09 -20.76
CA GLU A 256 8.52 15.01 -21.75
C GLU A 256 7.36 13.99 -21.63
N LEU A 257 6.74 13.82 -20.46
CA LEU A 257 5.60 12.90 -20.29
C LEU A 257 4.23 13.61 -20.33
N ILE A 258 4.07 14.78 -19.71
CA ILE A 258 2.81 15.55 -19.79
C ILE A 258 2.40 15.84 -21.25
N PRO A 259 3.30 16.29 -22.16
CA PRO A 259 2.95 16.49 -23.58
C PRO A 259 2.71 15.20 -24.39
N VAL A 260 2.76 14.03 -23.75
CA VAL A 260 2.43 12.71 -24.32
C VAL A 260 1.09 12.22 -23.77
N TYR A 261 0.77 12.53 -22.51
CA TYR A 261 -0.59 12.40 -21.98
C TYR A 261 -1.60 13.15 -22.85
N ASP A 262 -1.31 14.41 -23.21
CA ASP A 262 -2.10 15.20 -24.18
C ASP A 262 -2.42 14.43 -25.48
N LYS A 263 -1.41 13.74 -26.04
CA LYS A 263 -1.56 13.00 -27.31
C LYS A 263 -2.39 11.73 -27.13
N LEU A 264 -2.23 11.05 -26.00
CA LEU A 264 -3.01 9.85 -25.68
C LEU A 264 -4.48 10.23 -25.44
N MET A 265 -4.77 11.40 -24.85
CA MET A 265 -6.12 11.95 -24.74
C MET A 265 -6.71 12.29 -26.11
N ASP A 266 -5.95 12.96 -26.98
CA ASP A 266 -6.34 13.22 -28.37
C ASP A 266 -6.64 11.91 -29.14
N ALA A 267 -5.81 10.87 -28.96
CA ALA A 267 -6.00 9.56 -29.56
C ALA A 267 -7.24 8.82 -29.01
N TYR A 268 -7.45 8.86 -27.69
CA TYR A 268 -8.65 8.28 -27.04
C TYR A 268 -9.93 8.87 -27.62
N PHE A 269 -10.04 10.20 -27.70
CA PHE A 269 -11.22 10.88 -28.28
C PHE A 269 -11.33 10.74 -29.81
N ALA A 270 -10.25 10.36 -30.51
CA ALA A 270 -10.28 10.03 -31.93
C ALA A 270 -10.87 8.63 -32.21
N THR A 271 -10.87 7.71 -31.24
CA THR A 271 -11.43 6.37 -31.43
C THR A 271 -12.94 6.44 -31.76
N PRO A 272 -13.46 5.68 -32.74
CA PRO A 272 -14.88 5.72 -33.09
C PRO A 272 -15.85 5.27 -31.99
N SER A 273 -15.33 4.66 -30.93
CA SER A 273 -16.04 3.92 -29.89
C SER A 273 -15.79 4.42 -28.46
N TRP A 274 -15.17 5.60 -28.27
CA TRP A 274 -14.97 6.18 -26.92
C TRP A 274 -16.27 6.40 -26.13
N THR A 275 -17.43 6.47 -26.78
CA THR A 275 -18.74 6.52 -26.09
C THR A 275 -19.26 5.14 -25.66
N ALA A 276 -18.65 4.06 -26.12
CA ALA A 276 -19.06 2.67 -25.85
C ALA A 276 -18.22 1.99 -24.76
N SER A 277 -17.04 2.54 -24.40
CA SER A 277 -16.26 2.08 -23.23
C SER A 277 -17.07 2.21 -21.93
N TYR A 278 -17.97 3.20 -21.84
CA TYR A 278 -18.92 3.40 -20.74
C TYR A 278 -20.03 2.33 -20.62
N ASP A 279 -20.21 1.44 -21.60
CA ASP A 279 -21.27 0.40 -21.62
C ASP A 279 -20.73 -1.03 -21.82
N ALA A 280 -19.41 -1.20 -21.98
CA ALA A 280 -18.79 -2.50 -22.20
C ALA A 280 -18.35 -3.16 -20.88
N GLY A 281 -18.58 -4.48 -20.74
CA GLY A 281 -18.16 -5.29 -19.57
C GLY A 281 -19.22 -5.49 -18.46
N LYS A 282 -20.27 -4.65 -18.42
CA LYS A 282 -21.29 -4.66 -17.35
C LYS A 282 -21.94 -6.04 -17.12
N ASN A 283 -22.15 -6.39 -15.85
CA ASN A 283 -22.79 -7.63 -15.35
C ASN A 283 -21.93 -8.93 -15.37
N ALA A 284 -20.59 -8.83 -15.39
CA ALA A 284 -19.71 -9.99 -15.25
C ALA A 284 -18.88 -9.88 -13.96
N ASP A 285 -18.92 -10.92 -13.10
CA ASP A 285 -18.00 -11.05 -11.95
C ASP A 285 -16.55 -11.01 -12.46
N PRO A 286 -15.73 -10.03 -12.03
CA PRO A 286 -14.43 -9.81 -12.64
C PRO A 286 -13.42 -10.92 -12.32
N PHE A 287 -13.54 -11.60 -11.18
CA PHE A 287 -12.69 -12.77 -10.87
C PHE A 287 -13.06 -13.98 -11.73
N LYS A 288 -14.33 -14.13 -12.15
CA LYS A 288 -14.69 -15.11 -13.18
C LYS A 288 -14.09 -14.76 -14.54
N VAL A 289 -14.03 -13.48 -14.92
CA VAL A 289 -13.36 -13.02 -16.14
C VAL A 289 -11.86 -13.31 -16.08
N ILE A 290 -11.20 -12.92 -14.98
CA ILE A 290 -9.79 -13.22 -14.72
C ILE A 290 -9.50 -14.72 -14.83
N ARG A 291 -10.36 -15.58 -14.26
CA ARG A 291 -10.22 -17.04 -14.32
C ARG A 291 -10.44 -17.64 -15.72
N GLU A 292 -11.17 -16.97 -16.61
CA GLU A 292 -11.31 -17.38 -18.02
C GLU A 292 -10.03 -17.08 -18.82
N TYR A 293 -9.39 -15.93 -18.61
CA TYR A 293 -8.20 -15.51 -19.36
C TYR A 293 -6.85 -15.95 -18.74
N ALA A 294 -6.77 -16.17 -17.43
CA ALA A 294 -5.54 -16.59 -16.73
C ALA A 294 -4.84 -17.83 -17.34
N PRO A 295 -5.54 -18.89 -17.80
CA PRO A 295 -4.93 -20.03 -18.50
C PRO A 295 -4.32 -19.72 -19.88
N LEU A 296 -4.58 -18.53 -20.45
CA LEU A 296 -3.96 -18.05 -21.67
C LEU A 296 -2.66 -17.27 -21.39
N LEU A 297 -2.47 -16.79 -20.15
CA LEU A 297 -1.21 -16.23 -19.67
C LEU A 297 -0.26 -17.37 -19.26
N SER A 298 -0.51 -18.04 -18.14
CA SER A 298 0.38 -19.10 -17.64
C SER A 298 -0.33 -20.17 -16.80
N GLU A 299 0.35 -21.31 -16.61
CA GLU A 299 -0.12 -22.38 -15.70
C GLU A 299 -0.14 -21.91 -14.23
N ASP A 300 0.64 -20.89 -13.88
CA ASP A 300 0.82 -20.41 -12.51
C ASP A 300 -0.20 -19.32 -12.16
N ILE A 301 -0.42 -18.35 -13.06
CA ILE A 301 -1.51 -17.36 -12.95
C ILE A 301 -2.87 -18.10 -12.97
N ALA A 302 -3.01 -19.17 -13.76
CA ALA A 302 -4.21 -20.02 -13.73
C ALA A 302 -4.46 -20.69 -12.37
N LYS A 303 -3.41 -21.12 -11.64
CA LYS A 303 -3.54 -21.68 -10.29
C LYS A 303 -4.02 -20.61 -9.31
N SER A 304 -3.44 -19.41 -9.35
CA SER A 304 -3.87 -18.29 -8.50
C SER A 304 -5.35 -17.95 -8.75
N ALA A 305 -5.77 -17.88 -10.02
CA ALA A 305 -7.17 -17.61 -10.37
C ALA A 305 -8.13 -18.75 -9.94
N ASP A 306 -7.67 -20.00 -9.98
CA ASP A 306 -8.40 -21.13 -9.39
C ASP A 306 -8.50 -21.00 -7.86
N ILE A 307 -7.44 -20.59 -7.14
CA ILE A 307 -7.45 -20.47 -5.67
C ILE A 307 -8.42 -19.38 -5.22
N ILE A 308 -8.24 -18.13 -5.68
CA ILE A 308 -9.08 -17.00 -5.26
C ILE A 308 -10.58 -17.26 -5.49
N CYS A 309 -10.93 -17.86 -6.63
CA CYS A 309 -12.31 -18.21 -6.96
C CYS A 309 -12.86 -19.46 -6.28
N ASN A 310 -12.04 -20.48 -5.99
CA ASN A 310 -12.52 -21.70 -5.32
C ASN A 310 -12.66 -21.52 -3.81
N GLU A 311 -11.87 -20.61 -3.22
CA GLU A 311 -11.82 -20.38 -1.77
C GLU A 311 -12.54 -19.10 -1.32
N LYS A 312 -13.10 -18.30 -2.24
CA LYS A 312 -13.74 -17.00 -1.97
C LYS A 312 -12.82 -16.02 -1.24
N LEU A 313 -11.59 -15.85 -1.73
CA LEU A 313 -10.61 -14.92 -1.16
C LEU A 313 -10.76 -13.50 -1.75
N TYR A 314 -12.01 -13.11 -2.05
CA TYR A 314 -12.36 -11.78 -2.54
C TYR A 314 -13.75 -11.36 -2.06
N SER A 315 -13.92 -10.07 -1.75
CA SER A 315 -15.19 -9.40 -1.50
C SER A 315 -15.40 -8.31 -2.56
N ILE A 316 -16.63 -8.18 -3.08
CA ILE A 316 -17.03 -7.05 -3.95
C ILE A 316 -18.30 -6.45 -3.34
N CYS A 317 -18.33 -5.12 -3.17
CA CYS A 317 -19.38 -4.39 -2.46
C CYS A 317 -19.81 -3.13 -3.23
N ASP A 318 -21.09 -3.09 -3.59
CA ASP A 318 -21.77 -2.00 -4.32
C ASP A 318 -22.85 -1.29 -3.47
N ASN A 319 -22.74 -1.40 -2.14
CA ASN A 319 -23.71 -0.86 -1.18
C ASN A 319 -23.33 0.56 -0.70
N ASP A 320 -24.33 1.36 -0.28
CA ASP A 320 -24.15 2.76 0.16
C ASP A 320 -23.23 2.93 1.39
N GLU A 321 -22.94 1.86 2.14
CA GLU A 321 -22.15 1.87 3.38
C GLU A 321 -20.67 1.43 3.17
N ALA A 322 -20.33 0.81 2.04
CA ALA A 322 -18.99 0.28 1.77
C ALA A 322 -17.94 1.37 1.44
N TYR A 323 -16.70 1.12 1.81
CA TYR A 323 -15.56 1.99 1.52
C TYR A 323 -15.29 2.09 -0.01
N PRO A 324 -15.09 3.28 -0.57
CA PRO A 324 -14.68 3.44 -1.97
C PRO A 324 -13.17 3.21 -2.12
N GLY A 325 -12.79 2.03 -2.65
CA GLY A 325 -11.41 1.58 -2.83
C GLY A 325 -11.34 0.06 -2.97
N ALA A 326 -10.19 -0.50 -3.36
CA ALA A 326 -10.07 -1.93 -3.66
C ALA A 326 -8.67 -2.48 -3.39
N PHE A 327 -8.50 -3.29 -2.33
CA PHE A 327 -7.20 -3.68 -1.73
C PHE A 327 -6.94 -5.19 -1.67
N THR A 328 -5.69 -5.55 -1.44
CA THR A 328 -5.22 -6.92 -1.19
C THR A 328 -4.33 -6.95 0.04
N ASP A 329 -4.73 -7.68 1.08
CA ASP A 329 -3.92 -7.88 2.30
C ASP A 329 -3.62 -9.37 2.54
N ASP A 330 -2.47 -9.63 3.14
CA ASP A 330 -1.87 -10.93 3.39
C ASP A 330 -2.63 -11.76 4.44
N LEU A 331 -2.66 -13.07 4.26
CA LEU A 331 -3.17 -14.08 5.19
C LEU A 331 -1.99 -15.02 5.54
N PRO A 332 -1.03 -14.57 6.36
CA PRO A 332 0.28 -15.23 6.50
C PRO A 332 0.19 -16.62 7.14
N ALA A 333 -0.78 -16.86 8.03
CA ALA A 333 -1.00 -18.18 8.61
C ALA A 333 -1.60 -19.18 7.60
N GLN A 334 -2.32 -18.69 6.57
CA GLN A 334 -2.79 -19.48 5.42
C GLN A 334 -1.83 -19.52 4.23
N LYS A 335 -0.87 -18.58 4.14
CA LYS A 335 0.05 -18.34 2.99
C LYS A 335 -0.70 -18.03 1.69
N LYS A 336 -1.57 -17.02 1.76
CA LYS A 336 -2.45 -16.48 0.71
C LYS A 336 -2.71 -15.00 1.02
N ALA A 337 -3.51 -14.31 0.20
CA ALA A 337 -4.07 -12.99 0.51
C ALA A 337 -5.61 -13.02 0.45
N ARG A 338 -6.27 -11.92 0.84
CA ARG A 338 -7.69 -11.63 0.60
C ARG A 338 -7.82 -10.30 -0.14
N VAL A 339 -8.72 -10.25 -1.11
CA VAL A 339 -9.08 -9.02 -1.85
C VAL A 339 -10.37 -8.40 -1.32
N PHE A 340 -10.46 -7.07 -1.32
CA PHE A 340 -11.68 -6.28 -1.20
C PHE A 340 -11.82 -5.35 -2.41
N ILE A 341 -13.05 -5.11 -2.89
CA ILE A 341 -13.39 -4.12 -3.92
C ILE A 341 -14.70 -3.45 -3.52
N GLY A 342 -14.66 -2.18 -3.09
CA GLY A 342 -15.83 -1.43 -2.67
C GLY A 342 -16.02 -0.16 -3.50
N ASN A 343 -17.24 0.08 -3.99
CA ASN A 343 -17.71 1.36 -4.56
C ASN A 343 -16.78 2.03 -5.61
N VAL A 344 -16.01 1.25 -6.36
CA VAL A 344 -15.11 1.69 -7.46
C VAL A 344 -15.84 2.10 -8.75
N GLY A 345 -17.09 1.66 -8.92
CA GLY A 345 -17.91 1.89 -10.13
C GLY A 345 -17.79 0.77 -11.18
N GLU A 346 -18.91 0.44 -11.84
CA GLU A 346 -19.05 -0.68 -12.78
C GLU A 346 -17.97 -0.72 -13.87
N GLU A 347 -17.55 0.46 -14.35
CA GLU A 347 -16.55 0.60 -15.41
C GLU A 347 -15.10 0.34 -14.99
N SER A 348 -14.85 0.30 -13.68
CA SER A 348 -13.54 0.14 -13.04
C SER A 348 -13.33 -1.23 -12.38
N GLU A 349 -14.42 -1.92 -11.97
CA GLU A 349 -14.38 -3.18 -11.22
C GLU A 349 -13.39 -4.21 -11.77
N LEU A 350 -13.35 -4.37 -13.10
CA LEU A 350 -12.45 -5.33 -13.74
C LEU A 350 -10.99 -4.88 -13.74
N SER A 351 -10.69 -3.58 -13.84
CA SER A 351 -9.32 -3.07 -13.71
C SER A 351 -8.78 -3.23 -12.29
N SER A 352 -9.54 -2.79 -11.27
CA SER A 352 -9.15 -2.97 -9.87
C SER A 352 -9.01 -4.46 -9.54
N ALA A 353 -9.94 -5.32 -9.97
CA ALA A 353 -9.82 -6.77 -9.77
C ALA A 353 -8.58 -7.39 -10.45
N ILE A 354 -8.14 -6.90 -11.62
CA ILE A 354 -6.92 -7.39 -12.27
C ILE A 354 -5.68 -6.90 -11.50
N HIS A 355 -5.69 -5.67 -10.99
CA HIS A 355 -4.62 -5.11 -10.16
C HIS A 355 -4.46 -5.92 -8.85
N GLU A 356 -5.54 -6.04 -8.06
CA GLU A 356 -5.57 -6.80 -6.82
C GLU A 356 -5.25 -8.28 -7.02
N PHE A 357 -5.68 -8.87 -8.14
CA PHE A 357 -5.29 -10.23 -8.49
C PHE A 357 -3.78 -10.38 -8.78
N GLY A 358 -3.07 -9.32 -9.17
CA GLY A 358 -1.63 -9.32 -9.32
C GLY A 358 -0.89 -9.36 -7.97
N HIS A 359 -1.34 -8.57 -6.99
CA HIS A 359 -0.87 -8.68 -5.60
C HIS A 359 -1.16 -10.07 -5.03
N PHE A 360 -2.40 -10.57 -5.17
CA PHE A 360 -2.78 -11.91 -4.73
C PHE A 360 -1.93 -13.02 -5.40
N HIS A 361 -1.61 -12.87 -6.70
CA HIS A 361 -0.75 -13.81 -7.41
C HIS A 361 0.68 -13.80 -6.88
N ALA A 362 1.22 -12.64 -6.50
CA ALA A 362 2.57 -12.51 -5.96
C ALA A 362 2.70 -12.98 -4.51
N CYS A 363 1.73 -12.65 -3.65
CA CYS A 363 1.61 -13.14 -2.27
C CYS A 363 1.77 -14.67 -2.18
N LEU A 364 1.21 -15.43 -3.12
CA LEU A 364 1.34 -16.90 -3.19
C LEU A 364 2.78 -17.42 -3.40
N TYR A 365 3.76 -16.53 -3.59
CA TYR A 365 5.20 -16.82 -3.65
C TYR A 365 6.00 -16.17 -2.53
N ASP A 366 5.37 -15.34 -1.70
CA ASP A 366 5.94 -14.87 -0.44
C ASP A 366 5.57 -15.84 0.69
N ASP A 367 6.52 -16.10 1.58
CA ASP A 367 6.33 -17.04 2.70
C ASP A 367 6.97 -16.54 4.01
N THR A 368 7.31 -15.24 4.00
CA THR A 368 7.73 -14.40 5.13
C THR A 368 6.63 -14.36 6.20
N PRO A 369 6.96 -14.47 7.51
CA PRO A 369 6.02 -14.18 8.61
C PRO A 369 5.70 -12.68 8.68
N ALA A 370 4.50 -12.30 9.13
CA ALA A 370 4.08 -10.89 9.13
C ALA A 370 5.02 -9.95 9.90
N TYR A 371 5.56 -10.41 11.02
CA TYR A 371 6.52 -9.67 11.87
C TYR A 371 7.83 -9.31 11.13
N LEU A 372 8.10 -9.91 9.97
CA LEU A 372 9.28 -9.64 9.14
C LEU A 372 8.95 -8.95 7.81
N PHE A 373 7.73 -8.45 7.63
CA PHE A 373 7.33 -7.75 6.41
C PHE A 373 8.04 -6.39 6.29
N LYS A 374 8.85 -6.22 5.24
CA LYS A 374 9.48 -4.94 4.84
C LYS A 374 8.78 -4.22 3.68
N ASN A 375 7.66 -4.76 3.21
CA ASN A 375 6.66 -4.12 2.33
C ASN A 375 7.27 -3.16 1.28
N ASN A 376 8.10 -3.70 0.39
CA ASN A 376 8.72 -2.91 -0.68
C ASN A 376 7.66 -2.57 -1.74
N MET A 377 6.89 -1.51 -1.50
CA MET A 377 5.71 -1.18 -2.30
C MET A 377 6.05 -0.86 -3.76
N ASP A 378 7.24 -0.34 -4.02
CA ASP A 378 7.80 -0.17 -5.37
C ASP A 378 7.98 -1.50 -6.13
N ILE A 379 8.11 -2.64 -5.43
CA ILE A 379 8.08 -3.99 -6.01
C ILE A 379 6.64 -4.48 -6.14
N ALA A 380 5.84 -4.35 -5.08
CA ALA A 380 4.45 -4.85 -5.04
C ALA A 380 3.61 -4.27 -6.20
N GLU A 381 3.68 -2.97 -6.41
CA GLU A 381 2.95 -2.26 -7.47
C GLU A 381 3.38 -2.66 -8.90
N ILE A 382 4.56 -3.24 -9.12
CA ILE A 382 4.92 -3.80 -10.45
C ILE A 382 4.17 -5.11 -10.70
N GLN A 383 3.89 -5.87 -9.65
CA GLN A 383 3.24 -7.19 -9.72
C GLN A 383 1.75 -7.07 -10.05
N SER A 384 1.14 -5.94 -9.72
CA SER A 384 -0.23 -5.61 -10.05
C SER A 384 -0.35 -4.86 -11.37
N GLN A 385 0.29 -3.69 -11.51
CA GLN A 385 0.26 -2.87 -12.74
C GLN A 385 0.82 -3.61 -13.96
N GLY A 386 1.84 -4.46 -13.74
CA GLY A 386 2.38 -5.34 -14.77
C GLY A 386 1.41 -6.40 -15.27
N LEU A 387 0.45 -6.85 -14.44
CA LEU A 387 -0.58 -7.80 -14.83
C LEU A 387 -1.68 -7.13 -15.66
N GLU A 388 -2.06 -5.89 -15.32
CA GLU A 388 -3.01 -5.09 -16.09
C GLU A 388 -2.55 -4.91 -17.55
N LEU A 389 -1.27 -4.58 -17.74
CA LEU A 389 -0.64 -4.45 -19.06
C LEU A 389 -0.60 -5.78 -19.84
N LEU A 390 -0.48 -6.92 -19.16
CA LEU A 390 -0.63 -8.23 -19.79
C LEU A 390 -2.09 -8.53 -20.17
N PHE A 391 -3.06 -8.08 -19.37
CA PHE A 391 -4.49 -8.27 -19.64
C PHE A 391 -5.01 -7.44 -20.83
N MET A 392 -4.33 -6.35 -21.21
CA MET A 392 -4.63 -5.56 -22.42
C MET A 392 -4.77 -6.40 -23.70
N GLN A 393 -4.11 -7.56 -23.78
CA GLN A 393 -4.19 -8.46 -24.93
C GLN A 393 -5.56 -9.12 -25.13
N PHE A 394 -6.41 -9.09 -24.08
CA PHE A 394 -7.77 -9.65 -24.09
C PHE A 394 -8.85 -8.57 -24.27
N TYR A 395 -8.49 -7.29 -24.27
CA TYR A 395 -9.45 -6.17 -24.31
C TYR A 395 -10.34 -6.16 -25.56
N ASP A 396 -9.87 -6.71 -26.69
CA ASP A 396 -10.68 -6.83 -27.92
C ASP A 396 -11.77 -7.93 -27.84
N ASP A 397 -11.59 -8.91 -26.95
CA ASP A 397 -12.55 -10.00 -26.71
C ASP A 397 -13.50 -9.62 -25.55
N ILE A 398 -12.97 -8.93 -24.52
CA ILE A 398 -13.72 -8.43 -23.35
C ILE A 398 -14.62 -7.23 -23.72
N TYR A 399 -14.08 -6.22 -24.40
CA TYR A 399 -14.77 -4.94 -24.67
C TYR A 399 -15.21 -4.77 -26.14
N GLY A 400 -14.83 -5.69 -27.04
CA GLY A 400 -15.27 -5.67 -28.44
C GLY A 400 -14.86 -4.40 -29.18
N ASP A 401 -15.84 -3.67 -29.75
CA ASP A 401 -15.61 -2.40 -30.45
C ASP A 401 -14.93 -1.32 -29.56
N ALA A 402 -14.98 -1.44 -28.23
CA ALA A 402 -14.31 -0.55 -27.28
C ALA A 402 -12.93 -1.04 -26.81
N GLY A 403 -12.39 -2.13 -27.38
CA GLY A 403 -11.07 -2.67 -27.02
C GLY A 403 -9.94 -1.65 -27.22
N ASP A 404 -9.91 -0.95 -28.35
CA ASP A 404 -8.89 0.07 -28.63
C ASP A 404 -9.00 1.30 -27.72
N SER A 405 -10.20 1.77 -27.37
CA SER A 405 -10.34 2.89 -26.42
C SER A 405 -9.90 2.48 -25.02
N LYS A 406 -10.30 1.31 -24.50
CA LYS A 406 -9.84 0.78 -23.20
C LYS A 406 -8.32 0.52 -23.16
N LYS A 407 -7.68 0.17 -24.28
CA LYS A 407 -6.20 0.07 -24.38
C LYS A 407 -5.50 1.42 -24.30
N ILE A 408 -6.10 2.51 -24.78
CA ILE A 408 -5.53 3.86 -24.61
C ILE A 408 -5.81 4.35 -23.18
N GLU A 409 -7.01 4.10 -22.67
CA GLU A 409 -7.45 4.41 -21.30
C GLU A 409 -6.50 3.85 -20.24
N LYS A 410 -6.11 2.56 -20.32
CA LYS A 410 -5.15 1.96 -19.37
C LYS A 410 -3.71 2.49 -19.53
N VAL A 411 -3.32 2.99 -20.71
CA VAL A 411 -2.00 3.62 -20.93
C VAL A 411 -1.99 5.08 -20.48
N LEU A 412 -3.14 5.77 -20.51
CA LEU A 412 -3.35 7.07 -19.87
C LEU A 412 -3.26 6.94 -18.35
N ASP A 413 -3.96 5.95 -17.79
CA ASP A 413 -4.06 5.69 -16.35
C ASP A 413 -2.67 5.48 -15.71
N LEU A 414 -1.87 4.51 -16.20
CA LEU A 414 -0.49 4.32 -15.72
C LEU A 414 0.44 5.52 -16.01
N LEU A 415 0.14 6.35 -17.02
CA LEU A 415 0.93 7.56 -17.27
C LEU A 415 0.55 8.68 -16.29
N ASP A 416 -0.71 8.77 -15.87
CA ASP A 416 -1.14 9.64 -14.78
C ASP A 416 -0.53 9.18 -13.44
N SER A 417 -0.48 7.87 -13.16
CA SER A 417 0.24 7.32 -12.00
C SER A 417 1.70 7.77 -11.94
N VAL A 418 2.40 7.84 -13.08
CA VAL A 418 3.76 8.42 -13.16
C VAL A 418 3.75 9.93 -12.90
N ILE A 419 2.87 10.69 -13.56
CA ILE A 419 2.82 12.17 -13.45
C ILE A 419 2.45 12.60 -12.03
N CYS A 420 1.42 12.00 -11.45
CA CYS A 420 0.94 12.23 -10.08
C CYS A 420 1.90 11.70 -9.02
N GLY A 421 2.50 10.53 -9.19
CA GLY A 421 3.52 10.01 -8.26
C GLY A 421 4.75 10.93 -8.17
N PHE A 422 5.22 11.48 -9.31
CA PHE A 422 6.29 12.48 -9.31
C PHE A 422 5.86 13.84 -8.73
N PHE A 423 4.60 14.25 -8.90
CA PHE A 423 4.05 15.44 -8.25
C PHE A 423 4.10 15.32 -6.73
N ILE A 424 3.53 14.25 -6.18
CA ILE A 424 3.43 14.08 -4.73
C ILE A 424 4.80 13.78 -4.12
N GLY A 425 5.64 12.96 -4.76
CA GLY A 425 7.01 12.73 -4.31
C GLY A 425 7.90 14.00 -4.30
N GLU A 426 7.75 14.88 -5.29
CA GLU A 426 8.43 16.21 -5.29
C GLU A 426 7.88 17.12 -4.19
N PHE A 427 6.57 17.07 -3.91
CA PHE A 427 5.92 17.84 -2.84
C PHE A 427 6.35 17.37 -1.44
N GLU A 428 6.12 16.10 -1.10
CA GLU A 428 6.39 15.54 0.24
C GLU A 428 7.85 15.70 0.64
N TYR A 429 8.78 15.29 -0.24
CA TYR A 429 10.21 15.38 0.03
C TYR A 429 10.66 16.84 0.14
N THR A 430 10.04 17.78 -0.59
CA THR A 430 10.30 19.21 -0.42
C THR A 430 9.76 19.73 0.91
N VAL A 431 8.60 19.28 1.38
CA VAL A 431 8.07 19.66 2.71
C VAL A 431 9.00 19.12 3.81
N VAL A 432 9.28 17.82 3.84
CA VAL A 432 10.16 17.19 4.86
C VAL A 432 11.54 17.87 4.93
N LYS A 433 12.11 18.22 3.78
CA LYS A 433 13.42 18.88 3.66
C LYS A 433 13.46 20.34 4.15
N ASN A 434 12.31 20.97 4.38
CA ASN A 434 12.21 22.38 4.79
C ASN A 434 11.25 22.62 5.99
N LYS A 435 10.64 21.57 6.56
CA LYS A 435 9.49 21.66 7.48
C LYS A 435 9.70 22.61 8.67
N ASP A 436 10.90 22.63 9.24
CA ASP A 436 11.28 23.45 10.41
C ASP A 436 11.12 24.97 10.17
N ASP A 437 11.21 25.41 8.90
CA ASP A 437 11.11 26.81 8.47
C ASP A 437 9.79 27.12 7.72
N MET A 438 8.91 26.13 7.45
CA MET A 438 7.69 26.30 6.66
C MET A 438 6.45 26.62 7.51
N THR A 439 5.67 27.62 7.09
CA THR A 439 4.30 27.80 7.61
C THR A 439 3.28 26.93 6.84
N PRO A 440 2.11 26.61 7.44
CA PRO A 440 1.04 25.90 6.73
C PRO A 440 0.59 26.58 5.43
N GLN A 441 0.67 27.91 5.34
CA GLN A 441 0.34 28.60 4.08
C GLN A 441 1.40 28.36 2.99
N GLU A 442 2.68 28.27 3.36
CA GLU A 442 3.76 27.96 2.41
C GLU A 442 3.70 26.51 1.92
N VAL A 443 3.20 25.57 2.74
CA VAL A 443 2.86 24.20 2.29
C VAL A 443 1.71 24.22 1.27
N VAL A 444 0.62 24.96 1.55
CA VAL A 444 -0.51 25.11 0.60
C VAL A 444 -0.11 25.81 -0.69
N ASP A 445 0.78 26.81 -0.62
CA ASP A 445 1.28 27.56 -1.77
C ASP A 445 2.28 26.72 -2.59
N LEU A 446 3.13 25.90 -1.95
CA LEU A 446 4.00 24.91 -2.60
C LEU A 446 3.17 23.88 -3.36
N PHE A 447 2.19 23.25 -2.71
CA PHE A 447 1.31 22.26 -3.33
C PHE A 447 0.62 22.84 -4.57
N LYS A 448 0.09 24.07 -4.47
CA LYS A 448 -0.57 24.75 -5.60
C LYS A 448 0.40 25.18 -6.70
N SER A 449 1.65 25.50 -6.38
CA SER A 449 2.67 25.78 -7.40
C SER A 449 3.04 24.51 -8.17
N LEU A 450 3.22 23.39 -7.47
CA LEU A 450 3.55 22.11 -8.08
C LEU A 450 2.37 21.53 -8.89
N ALA A 451 1.14 21.60 -8.39
CA ALA A 451 -0.05 21.19 -9.13
C ALA A 451 -0.13 21.90 -10.51
N LEU A 452 0.14 23.21 -10.55
CA LEU A 452 0.20 24.01 -11.78
C LEU A 452 1.42 23.69 -12.69
N GLU A 453 2.46 23.04 -12.18
CA GLU A 453 3.59 22.54 -12.98
C GLU A 453 3.38 21.12 -13.52
N TYR A 454 2.46 20.36 -12.93
CA TYR A 454 2.05 19.02 -13.35
C TYR A 454 0.68 18.97 -14.08
N ASP A 455 0.05 20.14 -14.28
CA ASP A 455 -1.34 20.33 -14.79
C ASP A 455 -2.42 19.56 -13.99
N SER A 456 -2.15 19.34 -12.70
CA SER A 456 -3.05 18.66 -11.76
C SER A 456 -4.12 19.62 -11.19
N LEU A 457 -5.32 19.08 -10.94
CA LEU A 457 -6.46 19.79 -10.37
C LEU A 457 -6.75 19.45 -8.90
N TYR A 458 -5.92 18.62 -8.25
CA TYR A 458 -6.11 18.23 -6.85
C TYR A 458 -6.00 19.40 -5.87
N ASN A 459 -6.62 19.24 -4.69
CA ASN A 459 -6.36 20.05 -3.51
C ASN A 459 -5.59 19.22 -2.47
N LEU A 460 -4.94 19.87 -1.50
CA LEU A 460 -4.12 19.16 -0.51
C LEU A 460 -4.94 18.21 0.34
N HIS A 461 -6.19 18.58 0.63
CA HIS A 461 -7.16 17.79 1.37
C HIS A 461 -7.85 16.69 0.54
N ASP A 462 -7.44 16.45 -0.70
CA ASP A 462 -8.00 15.39 -1.55
C ASP A 462 -7.12 14.12 -1.62
N ILE A 463 -5.92 14.16 -1.07
CA ILE A 463 -4.93 13.09 -1.15
C ILE A 463 -4.71 12.53 0.27
N PRO A 464 -5.31 11.38 0.62
CA PRO A 464 -5.29 10.87 1.99
C PRO A 464 -3.94 10.22 2.34
N HIS A 465 -3.19 9.72 1.35
CA HIS A 465 -1.83 9.14 1.51
C HIS A 465 -0.79 10.07 2.13
N LEU A 466 -0.98 11.39 2.02
CA LEU A 466 -0.16 12.39 2.71
C LEU A 466 -0.29 12.32 4.25
N PHE A 467 -1.37 11.70 4.74
CA PHE A 467 -1.76 11.59 6.14
C PHE A 467 -1.72 10.15 6.64
N GLU A 468 -2.01 9.19 5.75
CA GLU A 468 -1.95 7.75 5.99
C GLU A 468 -0.52 7.21 5.89
N SER A 469 0.01 7.16 4.67
CA SER A 469 1.31 6.55 4.35
C SER A 469 2.30 7.60 3.80
N PRO A 470 2.84 8.54 4.61
CA PRO A 470 3.77 9.55 4.11
C PRO A 470 4.94 8.95 3.33
N GLY A 471 5.20 9.47 2.15
CA GLY A 471 6.22 8.98 1.22
C GLY A 471 5.85 7.72 0.44
N TYR A 472 4.69 7.07 0.66
CA TYR A 472 4.27 5.92 -0.14
C TYR A 472 4.04 6.29 -1.61
N TYR A 473 3.32 7.39 -1.87
CA TYR A 473 2.71 7.72 -3.17
C TYR A 473 3.68 7.82 -4.36
N ILE A 474 4.99 7.94 -4.13
CA ILE A 474 6.01 7.86 -5.19
C ILE A 474 6.15 6.44 -5.78
N SER A 475 5.83 5.37 -5.02
CA SER A 475 5.91 3.97 -5.47
C SER A 475 5.10 3.74 -6.75
N TYR A 476 3.92 4.38 -6.89
CA TYR A 476 3.14 4.33 -8.13
C TYR A 476 3.93 4.75 -9.38
N ALA A 477 4.77 5.79 -9.28
CA ALA A 477 5.51 6.28 -10.42
C ALA A 477 6.72 5.43 -10.73
N THR A 478 7.42 4.92 -9.71
CA THR A 478 8.58 4.04 -9.90
C THR A 478 8.14 2.67 -10.43
N SER A 479 7.01 2.15 -9.94
CA SER A 479 6.39 0.92 -10.41
C SER A 479 5.80 1.06 -11.81
N SER A 480 5.03 2.11 -12.12
CA SER A 480 4.47 2.33 -13.47
C SER A 480 5.56 2.52 -14.51
N LEU A 481 6.63 3.24 -14.17
CA LEU A 481 7.82 3.31 -15.03
C LEU A 481 8.43 1.93 -15.30
N ALA A 482 8.45 1.02 -14.32
CA ALA A 482 8.90 -0.37 -14.53
C ALA A 482 7.87 -1.24 -15.28
N ALA A 483 6.58 -1.06 -15.02
CA ALA A 483 5.49 -1.75 -15.71
C ALA A 483 5.52 -1.43 -17.21
N PHE A 484 5.90 -0.22 -17.61
CA PHE A 484 6.04 0.14 -19.03
C PHE A 484 7.14 -0.64 -19.80
N ASP A 485 8.10 -1.31 -19.14
CA ASP A 485 8.97 -2.30 -19.82
C ASP A 485 8.14 -3.52 -20.28
N ILE A 486 7.24 -4.02 -19.42
CA ILE A 486 6.33 -5.13 -19.75
C ILE A 486 5.43 -4.73 -20.92
N PHE A 487 4.99 -3.46 -20.97
CA PHE A 487 4.26 -2.92 -22.13
C PHE A 487 5.12 -2.86 -23.40
N GLU A 488 6.38 -2.41 -23.32
CA GLU A 488 7.27 -2.34 -24.48
C GLU A 488 7.58 -3.74 -25.04
N ASP A 489 7.84 -4.72 -24.17
CA ASP A 489 8.04 -6.11 -24.57
C ASP A 489 6.73 -6.76 -25.03
N TYR A 490 5.57 -6.41 -24.47
CA TYR A 490 4.27 -6.93 -24.91
C TYR A 490 4.01 -6.58 -26.38
N GLN A 491 4.23 -5.32 -26.78
CA GLN A 491 4.07 -4.88 -28.17
C GLN A 491 4.98 -5.63 -29.17
N LYS A 492 6.14 -6.14 -28.71
CA LYS A 492 7.17 -6.75 -29.55
C LYS A 492 7.16 -8.28 -29.53
N ASN A 493 6.93 -8.86 -28.37
CA ASN A 493 7.06 -10.28 -28.04
C ASN A 493 6.36 -10.57 -26.68
N PRO A 494 5.03 -10.81 -26.65
CA PRO A 494 4.26 -11.07 -25.42
C PRO A 494 4.84 -12.16 -24.51
N LYS A 495 5.60 -13.11 -25.08
CA LYS A 495 6.27 -14.17 -24.30
C LYS A 495 7.45 -13.64 -23.46
N ASN A 496 8.12 -12.57 -23.88
CA ASN A 496 9.18 -11.93 -23.07
C ASN A 496 8.56 -11.12 -21.93
N ALA A 497 7.49 -10.36 -22.21
CA ALA A 497 6.72 -9.63 -21.21
C ALA A 497 6.22 -10.56 -20.09
N LEU A 498 5.59 -11.68 -20.45
CA LEU A 498 5.19 -12.71 -19.48
C LEU A 498 6.39 -13.31 -18.74
N GLU A 499 7.49 -13.64 -19.42
CA GLU A 499 8.72 -14.13 -18.76
C GLU A 499 9.41 -13.08 -17.88
N GLN A 500 9.14 -11.79 -18.04
CA GLN A 500 9.62 -10.70 -17.19
C GLN A 500 8.70 -10.52 -15.96
N TYR A 501 7.40 -10.44 -16.19
CA TYR A 501 6.34 -10.42 -15.18
C TYR A 501 6.44 -11.60 -14.20
N GLU A 502 6.53 -12.83 -14.70
CA GLU A 502 6.64 -14.06 -13.89
C GLU A 502 7.90 -14.11 -13.01
N LYS A 503 8.89 -13.23 -13.22
CA LYS A 503 10.03 -13.08 -12.29
C LYS A 503 9.74 -12.08 -11.18
N ILE A 504 9.12 -10.94 -11.49
CA ILE A 504 8.81 -9.92 -10.47
C ILE A 504 7.65 -10.35 -9.57
N ALA A 505 6.63 -11.02 -10.10
CA ALA A 505 5.59 -11.69 -9.32
C ALA A 505 6.13 -12.84 -8.43
N LYS A 506 7.35 -13.32 -8.68
CA LYS A 506 8.06 -14.32 -7.86
C LYS A 506 9.26 -13.72 -7.11
N THR A 507 9.25 -12.40 -6.96
CA THR A 507 10.20 -11.63 -6.15
C THR A 507 9.43 -11.10 -4.96
N SER A 508 9.70 -11.65 -3.78
CA SER A 508 9.08 -11.24 -2.51
C SER A 508 9.16 -9.72 -2.30
N TYR A 509 8.05 -9.10 -1.91
CA TYR A 509 8.03 -7.70 -1.47
C TYR A 509 8.26 -7.58 0.05
N ASN A 510 8.02 -8.65 0.81
CA ASN A 510 8.09 -8.63 2.27
C ASN A 510 9.43 -9.06 2.88
N SER A 511 10.22 -9.93 2.24
CA SER A 511 11.38 -10.60 2.87
C SER A 511 12.63 -9.74 3.10
N GLY A 512 12.74 -8.56 2.49
CA GLY A 512 13.98 -7.77 2.48
C GLY A 512 15.17 -8.42 1.74
N GLU A 513 14.99 -9.49 0.94
CA GLU A 513 16.06 -9.93 -0.01
C GLU A 513 16.22 -8.91 -1.15
N PHE A 514 15.21 -8.04 -1.40
CA PHE A 514 15.12 -7.21 -2.60
C PHE A 514 14.77 -5.74 -2.33
N THR A 515 15.76 -4.88 -2.49
CA THR A 515 15.53 -3.46 -2.77
C THR A 515 15.04 -3.27 -4.23
N PHE A 516 14.32 -2.18 -4.50
CA PHE A 516 13.72 -1.88 -5.81
C PHE A 516 14.66 -2.05 -7.02
N LYS A 517 15.79 -1.30 -7.13
CA LYS A 517 16.70 -1.42 -8.29
C LYS A 517 17.39 -2.79 -8.34
N MET A 518 17.51 -3.51 -7.22
CA MET A 518 17.96 -4.90 -7.21
C MET A 518 16.91 -5.85 -7.81
N ALA A 519 15.64 -5.70 -7.47
CA ALA A 519 14.53 -6.48 -8.04
C ALA A 519 14.42 -6.30 -9.56
N LEU A 520 14.39 -5.04 -10.03
CA LEU A 520 14.40 -4.69 -11.46
C LEU A 520 15.51 -5.43 -12.20
N LYS A 521 16.74 -5.29 -11.70
CA LYS A 521 17.95 -5.89 -12.28
C LYS A 521 17.99 -7.42 -12.20
N LYS A 522 17.41 -8.04 -11.17
CA LYS A 522 17.30 -9.51 -11.02
C LYS A 522 16.28 -10.08 -12.00
N CYS A 523 15.18 -9.36 -12.24
CA CYS A 523 14.10 -9.79 -13.13
C CYS A 523 14.36 -9.48 -14.61
N GLY A 524 15.18 -8.46 -14.90
CA GLY A 524 15.60 -8.07 -16.25
C GLY A 524 14.90 -6.83 -16.79
N PHE A 525 14.53 -5.90 -15.92
CA PHE A 525 14.02 -4.56 -16.26
C PHE A 525 15.17 -3.57 -16.50
N SER A 526 14.81 -2.42 -17.08
CA SER A 526 15.63 -1.24 -17.31
C SER A 526 15.99 -0.51 -16.02
N ASP A 527 16.95 0.41 -16.11
CA ASP A 527 17.21 1.41 -15.06
C ASP A 527 16.21 2.57 -15.23
N VAL A 528 15.00 2.39 -14.70
CA VAL A 528 13.85 3.26 -15.01
C VAL A 528 13.94 4.63 -14.35
N LEU A 529 14.69 4.76 -13.27
CA LEU A 529 15.00 6.02 -12.60
C LEU A 529 16.15 6.76 -13.30
N SER A 530 16.08 6.84 -14.63
CA SER A 530 17.07 7.51 -15.46
C SER A 530 16.43 8.40 -16.51
N LYS A 531 17.10 9.52 -16.83
CA LYS A 531 16.62 10.45 -17.84
C LYS A 531 16.48 9.79 -19.22
N ASP A 532 17.44 8.95 -19.59
CA ASP A 532 17.45 8.27 -20.89
C ASP A 532 16.27 7.28 -21.01
N TYR A 533 15.81 6.69 -19.89
CA TYR A 533 14.58 5.89 -19.84
C TYR A 533 13.33 6.75 -20.07
N ILE A 534 13.15 7.84 -19.31
CA ILE A 534 11.99 8.74 -19.45
C ILE A 534 11.89 9.31 -20.88
N SER A 535 13.00 9.72 -21.47
CA SER A 535 13.04 10.19 -22.87
C SER A 535 12.75 9.07 -23.88
N GLY A 536 13.04 7.81 -23.55
CA GLY A 536 12.68 6.62 -24.34
C GLY A 536 11.18 6.34 -24.28
N LEU A 537 10.61 6.31 -23.07
CA LEU A 537 9.19 6.08 -22.81
C LEU A 537 8.31 7.16 -23.44
N ALA A 538 8.66 8.44 -23.30
CA ALA A 538 7.97 9.57 -23.94
C ALA A 538 7.86 9.39 -25.47
N LYS A 539 8.90 8.81 -26.08
CA LYS A 539 8.92 8.50 -27.51
C LYS A 539 8.10 7.24 -27.84
N GLN A 540 8.18 6.18 -27.04
CA GLN A 540 7.37 4.96 -27.21
C GLN A 540 5.87 5.27 -27.13
N LEU A 541 5.44 6.01 -26.10
CA LEU A 541 4.05 6.37 -25.90
C LEU A 541 3.54 7.39 -26.95
N THR A 542 4.43 8.25 -27.47
CA THR A 542 4.16 9.04 -28.69
C THR A 542 3.91 8.14 -29.90
N ASP A 543 4.82 7.21 -30.20
CA ASP A 543 4.70 6.30 -31.36
C ASP A 543 3.44 5.41 -31.25
N TYR A 544 3.01 5.07 -30.03
CA TYR A 544 1.78 4.33 -29.73
C TYR A 544 0.52 5.18 -29.93
N ALA A 545 0.50 6.43 -29.43
CA ALA A 545 -0.61 7.35 -29.66
C ALA A 545 -0.80 7.66 -31.17
N GLU A 546 0.29 7.73 -31.93
CA GLU A 546 0.28 7.91 -33.40
C GLU A 546 -0.06 6.62 -34.19
N SER A 547 -0.46 5.52 -33.52
CA SER A 547 -0.78 4.24 -34.17
C SER A 547 -2.28 3.95 -34.38
N PHE A 548 -3.16 4.80 -33.83
CA PHE A 548 -4.63 4.74 -33.96
C PHE A 548 -5.15 5.72 -35.04
#